data_AF-A0A8J6VK04-F1
#
_entry.id   AF-A0A8J6VK04-F1
#
_cell.length_a   1.000
_cell.length_b   1.000
_cell.length_c   1.000
_cell.angle_alpha   90.00
_cell.angle_beta   90.00
_cell.angle_gamma   90.00
#
_symmetry.space_group_name_H-M   'P 1'
#
loop_
_entity.id
_entity.type
_entity.pdbx_description
1 polymer ?
#
loop_
_entity_poly.entity_id
_entity_poly.type
_entity_poly.pdbx_seq_one_letter_code
_entity_poly.pdbx_strand_id
1 'polypeptide(L)'
;MNRQEVENRTIIIALTGSRGYGLSTETSDYDYRGIFIATKPYYLGFSQIEQKDKGWAEEPGNFTYLTKDTSIYELKKFLELSADNNPNILELLWFKDYVHITQIGKILKEHKQMFLSKKVKHTYAGYGYPQIKKLESHRRWLLEPPTRKPEPEDFELERNQPLSVGEINSFLGSAKDVMI
;
A
#
# COMPACT_ATOMS: atom_id res chain seq x y z
N MET A 1 -3.75 7.38 16.83
CA MET A 1 -2.73 7.02 17.84
C MET A 1 -1.44 7.71 17.45
N ASN A 2 -0.72 8.26 18.43
CA ASN A 2 0.60 8.83 18.17
C ASN A 2 1.67 7.72 18.00
N ARG A 3 2.86 8.08 17.52
CA ARG A 3 3.98 7.16 17.29
C ARG A 3 4.29 6.31 18.50
N GLN A 4 4.49 6.92 19.66
CA GLN A 4 4.91 6.19 20.86
C GLN A 4 3.84 5.18 21.32
N GLU A 5 2.55 5.52 21.23
CA GLU A 5 1.45 4.59 21.49
C GLU A 5 1.45 3.40 20.54
N VAL A 6 1.70 3.64 19.25
CA VAL A 6 1.79 2.58 18.23
C VAL A 6 2.98 1.68 18.52
N GLU A 7 4.17 2.24 18.69
CA GLU A 7 5.40 1.48 18.93
C GLU A 7 5.34 0.61 20.18
N ASN A 8 4.80 1.13 21.29
CA ASN A 8 4.59 0.38 22.53
C ASN A 8 3.64 -0.82 22.38
N ARG A 9 2.84 -0.83 21.31
CA ARG A 9 1.83 -1.85 21.02
C ARG A 9 2.12 -2.63 19.74
N THR A 10 3.27 -2.38 19.12
CA THR A 10 3.73 -3.11 17.95
C THR A 10 4.13 -4.52 18.36
N ILE A 11 3.53 -5.50 17.69
CA ILE A 11 3.77 -6.93 17.91
C ILE A 11 4.72 -7.54 16.89
N ILE A 12 4.84 -6.94 15.70
CA ILE A 12 5.70 -7.36 14.60
C ILE A 12 6.29 -6.13 13.90
N ILE A 13 7.58 -6.16 13.60
CA ILE A 13 8.24 -5.30 12.59
C ILE A 13 9.19 -6.18 11.77
N ALA A 14 9.07 -6.11 10.46
CA ALA A 14 10.00 -6.73 9.51
C ALA A 14 10.62 -5.65 8.60
N LEU A 15 11.85 -5.91 8.18
CA LEU A 15 12.47 -5.20 7.08
C LEU A 15 11.88 -5.74 5.77
N THR A 16 11.38 -4.85 4.93
CA THR A 16 10.69 -5.19 3.69
C THR A 16 11.39 -4.53 2.50
N GLY A 17 10.69 -4.38 1.37
CA GLY A 17 11.24 -3.76 0.18
C GLY A 17 12.43 -4.53 -0.37
N SER A 18 13.31 -3.83 -1.10
CA SER A 18 14.46 -4.44 -1.76
C SER A 18 15.32 -5.29 -0.82
N ARG A 19 15.52 -4.83 0.42
CA ARG A 19 16.26 -5.55 1.46
C ARG A 19 15.52 -6.80 1.94
N GLY A 20 14.21 -6.70 2.20
CA GLY A 20 13.39 -7.85 2.56
C GLY A 20 13.35 -8.93 1.48
N TYR A 21 13.36 -8.55 0.20
CA TYR A 21 13.39 -9.46 -0.94
C TYR A 21 14.79 -9.98 -1.31
N GLY A 22 15.87 -9.48 -0.68
CA GLY A 22 17.25 -9.84 -1.05
C GLY A 22 17.72 -9.27 -2.39
N LEU A 23 17.12 -8.17 -2.83
CA LEU A 23 17.43 -7.44 -4.08
C LEU A 23 18.13 -6.09 -3.82
N SER A 24 18.59 -5.86 -2.60
CA SER A 24 19.16 -4.58 -2.19
C SER A 24 20.55 -4.33 -2.78
N THR A 25 20.80 -3.08 -3.13
CA THR A 25 22.11 -2.49 -3.43
C THR A 25 22.62 -1.68 -2.24
N GLU A 26 23.86 -1.19 -2.32
CA GLU A 26 24.43 -0.31 -1.28
C GLU A 26 23.61 0.96 -1.04
N THR A 27 22.93 1.44 -2.09
CA THR A 27 22.08 2.64 -2.08
C THR A 27 20.62 2.37 -1.71
N SER A 28 20.24 1.12 -1.43
CA SER A 28 18.86 0.79 -1.08
C SER A 28 18.45 1.42 0.25
N ASP A 29 17.27 2.00 0.25
CA ASP A 29 16.56 2.49 1.43
C ASP A 29 16.14 1.35 2.37
N TYR A 30 15.58 1.74 3.51
CA TYR A 30 15.08 0.82 4.52
C TYR A 30 13.57 0.99 4.63
N ASP A 31 12.84 0.02 4.09
CA ASP A 31 11.39 -0.07 4.19
C ASP A 31 10.99 -0.97 5.37
N TYR A 32 10.15 -0.49 6.27
CA TYR A 32 9.66 -1.29 7.38
C TYR A 32 8.16 -1.51 7.29
N ARG A 33 7.72 -2.73 7.58
CA ARG A 33 6.29 -3.01 7.79
C ARG A 33 6.09 -3.75 9.09
N GLY A 34 4.95 -3.51 9.72
CA GLY A 34 4.66 -4.10 11.01
C GLY A 34 3.18 -4.23 11.31
N ILE A 35 2.89 -4.72 12.51
CA ILE A 35 1.55 -4.91 13.03
C ILE A 35 1.52 -4.39 14.47
N PHE A 36 0.52 -3.58 14.82
CA PHE A 36 0.27 -3.13 16.18
C PHE A 36 -1.16 -3.42 16.62
N ILE A 37 -1.38 -3.51 17.93
CA ILE A 37 -2.70 -3.68 18.52
C ILE A 37 -3.19 -2.33 19.03
N ALA A 38 -4.29 -1.80 18.49
CA ALA A 38 -4.82 -0.51 18.91
C ALA A 38 -5.28 -0.48 20.40
N THR A 39 -5.52 0.71 20.94
CA THR A 39 -6.09 0.86 22.29
C THR A 39 -7.61 0.63 22.29
N LYS A 40 -8.20 0.40 23.47
CA LYS A 40 -9.64 0.12 23.64
C LYS A 40 -10.59 1.09 22.89
N PRO A 41 -10.34 2.42 22.82
CA PRO A 41 -11.22 3.33 22.09
C PRO A 41 -11.40 3.01 20.61
N TYR A 42 -10.42 2.34 19.98
CA TYR A 42 -10.48 1.95 18.56
C TYR A 42 -11.22 0.63 18.32
N TYR A 43 -11.49 -0.14 19.38
CA TYR A 43 -12.26 -1.38 19.31
C TYR A 43 -13.68 -1.24 19.88
N LEU A 44 -13.82 -0.47 20.94
CA LEU A 44 -15.07 -0.34 21.70
C LEU A 44 -15.76 1.02 21.50
N GLY A 45 -15.07 1.98 20.88
CA GLY A 45 -15.58 3.32 20.61
C GLY A 45 -15.71 3.61 19.12
N PHE A 46 -15.86 4.89 18.79
CA PHE A 46 -16.01 5.38 17.42
C PHE A 46 -14.68 5.79 16.76
N SER A 47 -13.56 5.71 17.49
CA SER A 47 -12.25 6.04 16.92
C SER A 47 -11.83 5.00 15.90
N GLN A 48 -11.21 5.45 14.80
CA GLN A 48 -10.72 4.57 13.75
C GLN A 48 -9.22 4.76 13.54
N ILE A 49 -8.54 3.64 13.31
CA ILE A 49 -7.14 3.61 12.87
C ILE A 49 -6.94 2.33 12.08
N GLU A 50 -6.43 2.46 10.87
CA GLU A 50 -6.13 1.30 10.01
C GLU A 50 -4.63 0.99 9.99
N GLN A 51 -3.80 2.03 10.04
CA GLN A 51 -2.35 1.94 10.05
C GLN A 51 -1.73 3.24 10.55
N LYS A 52 -0.43 3.19 10.86
CA LYS A 52 0.43 4.36 10.93
C LYS A 52 1.48 4.28 9.82
N ASP A 53 1.43 5.23 8.91
CA ASP A 53 2.31 5.37 7.73
C ASP A 53 2.93 6.77 7.61
N LYS A 54 2.72 7.61 8.62
CA LYS A 54 3.16 9.02 8.66
C LYS A 54 3.59 9.40 10.08
N GLY A 55 4.38 10.48 10.17
CA GLY A 55 4.86 11.01 11.45
C GLY A 55 6.09 10.28 12.00
N TRP A 56 6.77 9.47 11.18
CA TRP A 56 7.95 8.69 11.60
C TRP A 56 9.22 9.54 11.71
N ALA A 57 9.30 10.69 11.05
CA ALA A 57 10.45 11.60 11.16
C ALA A 57 10.21 12.70 12.20
N GLU A 58 8.95 13.06 12.44
CA GLU A 58 8.55 14.24 13.19
C GLU A 58 8.14 13.93 14.63
N GLU A 59 7.48 12.79 14.86
CA GLU A 59 6.97 12.43 16.20
C GLU A 59 8.06 11.71 17.01
N PRO A 60 8.14 11.94 18.33
CA PRO A 60 9.05 11.21 19.20
C PRO A 60 8.67 9.72 19.26
N GLY A 61 9.68 8.86 19.29
CA GLY A 61 9.51 7.41 19.37
C GLY A 61 10.73 6.68 19.92
N ASN A 62 10.50 5.42 20.28
CA ASN A 62 11.44 4.47 20.84
C ASN A 62 12.21 3.71 19.75
N PHE A 63 11.58 3.41 18.60
CA PHE A 63 12.24 2.74 17.48
C PHE A 63 12.94 3.75 16.58
N THR A 64 14.20 4.05 16.89
CA THR A 64 15.03 5.06 16.22
C THR A 64 15.41 4.71 14.78
N TYR A 65 15.30 3.43 14.39
CA TYR A 65 15.62 2.94 13.06
C TYR A 65 14.46 3.05 12.05
N LEU A 66 13.25 3.36 12.51
CA LEU A 66 12.10 3.49 11.62
C LEU A 66 12.25 4.74 10.74
N THR A 67 12.04 4.56 9.45
CA THR A 67 12.15 5.59 8.42
C THR A 67 10.78 6.15 8.06
N LYS A 68 10.74 7.21 7.24
CA LYS A 68 9.50 7.72 6.63
C LYS A 68 8.75 6.63 5.82
N ASP A 69 9.49 5.66 5.26
CA ASP A 69 8.98 4.55 4.45
C ASP A 69 8.58 3.36 5.34
N THR A 70 7.97 3.66 6.49
CA THR A 70 7.47 2.68 7.46
C THR A 70 5.94 2.62 7.43
N SER A 71 5.36 1.43 7.40
CA SER A 71 3.92 1.22 7.53
C SER A 71 3.60 0.14 8.55
N ILE A 72 3.06 0.52 9.70
CA ILE A 72 2.63 -0.43 10.74
C ILE A 72 1.10 -0.50 10.76
N TYR A 73 0.56 -1.66 10.41
CA TYR A 73 -0.88 -1.90 10.28
C TYR A 73 -1.52 -2.18 11.63
N GLU A 74 -2.74 -1.71 11.82
CA GLU A 74 -3.55 -2.12 12.94
C GLU A 74 -3.95 -3.61 12.74
N LEU A 75 -3.99 -4.38 13.84
CA LEU A 75 -4.19 -5.83 13.81
C LEU A 75 -5.49 -6.24 13.11
N LYS A 76 -6.65 -5.65 13.42
CA LYS A 76 -7.91 -5.98 12.77
C LYS A 76 -7.83 -5.73 11.26
N LYS A 77 -7.32 -4.57 10.82
CA LYS A 77 -7.10 -4.28 9.40
C LYS A 77 -6.18 -5.31 8.74
N PHE A 78 -5.08 -5.66 9.41
CA PHE A 78 -4.13 -6.65 8.93
C PHE A 78 -4.79 -8.03 8.74
N LEU A 79 -5.60 -8.46 9.70
CA LEU A 79 -6.32 -9.73 9.66
C LEU A 79 -7.36 -9.76 8.53
N GLU A 80 -8.12 -8.68 8.32
CA GLU A 80 -9.08 -8.54 7.23
C GLU A 80 -8.38 -8.68 5.86
N LEU A 81 -7.32 -7.91 5.63
CA LEU A 81 -6.56 -7.98 4.38
C LEU A 81 -5.87 -9.33 4.18
N SER A 82 -5.40 -9.97 5.26
CA SER A 82 -4.82 -11.31 5.20
C SER A 82 -5.87 -12.35 4.82
N ALA A 83 -7.07 -12.29 5.41
CA ALA A 83 -8.20 -13.16 5.06
C ALA A 83 -8.64 -12.99 3.59
N ASP A 84 -8.51 -11.77 3.06
CA ASP A 84 -8.71 -11.49 1.63
C ASP A 84 -7.52 -11.87 0.75
N ASN A 85 -6.48 -12.47 1.31
CA ASN A 85 -5.31 -12.96 0.59
C ASN A 85 -4.59 -11.83 -0.18
N ASN A 86 -4.54 -10.63 0.40
CA ASN A 86 -3.83 -9.50 -0.18
C ASN A 86 -2.32 -9.80 -0.23
N PRO A 87 -1.67 -9.79 -1.42
CA PRO A 87 -0.27 -10.18 -1.56
C PRO A 87 0.69 -9.34 -0.72
N ASN A 88 0.45 -8.03 -0.61
CA ASN A 88 1.33 -7.10 0.09
C ASN A 88 1.27 -7.23 1.61
N ILE A 89 0.24 -7.90 2.12
CA ILE A 89 -0.04 -8.08 3.54
C ILE A 89 0.38 -9.47 3.99
N LEU A 90 -0.03 -10.50 3.24
CA LEU A 90 0.27 -11.89 3.57
C LEU A 90 1.77 -12.06 3.78
N GLU A 91 2.58 -11.56 2.86
CA GLU A 91 4.03 -11.68 2.88
C GLU A 91 4.66 -11.37 4.25
N LEU A 92 4.11 -10.41 5.00
CA LEU A 92 4.65 -10.00 6.29
C LEU A 92 4.79 -11.17 7.28
N LEU A 93 3.92 -12.19 7.20
CA LEU A 93 4.00 -13.38 8.07
C LEU A 93 5.01 -14.45 7.59
N TRP A 94 5.49 -14.35 6.34
CA TRP A 94 6.42 -15.30 5.73
C TRP A 94 7.87 -14.85 5.74
N PHE A 95 8.17 -13.64 6.22
CA PHE A 95 9.56 -13.26 6.47
C PHE A 95 10.23 -14.22 7.46
N LYS A 96 11.50 -14.54 7.17
CA LYS A 96 12.33 -15.39 8.02
C LYS A 96 12.67 -14.67 9.32
N ASP A 97 13.16 -13.45 9.18
CA ASP A 97 13.66 -12.59 10.25
C ASP A 97 12.75 -11.39 10.46
N TYR A 98 12.60 -11.02 11.74
CA TYR A 98 11.84 -9.86 12.18
C TYR A 98 12.76 -9.00 13.03
N VAL A 99 12.75 -7.70 12.79
CA VAL A 99 13.51 -6.72 13.59
C VAL A 99 12.91 -6.62 14.99
N HIS A 100 11.59 -6.77 15.10
CA HIS A 100 10.87 -6.84 16.36
C HIS A 100 9.75 -7.87 16.27
N ILE A 101 9.65 -8.77 17.24
CA ILE A 101 8.54 -9.71 17.35
C ILE A 101 8.26 -10.06 18.81
N THR A 102 7.02 -9.83 19.24
CA THR A 102 6.57 -10.20 20.60
C THR A 102 6.03 -11.63 20.63
N GLN A 103 5.71 -12.15 21.82
CA GLN A 103 5.06 -13.47 21.93
C GLN A 103 3.72 -13.52 21.17
N ILE A 104 2.94 -12.44 21.16
CA ILE A 104 1.69 -12.35 20.40
C ILE A 104 1.98 -12.39 18.89
N GLY A 105 3.01 -11.69 18.43
CA GLY A 105 3.44 -11.74 17.04
C GLY A 105 3.87 -13.15 16.60
N LYS A 106 4.55 -13.92 17.47
CA LYS A 106 4.91 -15.32 17.20
C LYS A 106 3.69 -16.20 17.00
N ILE A 107 2.68 -16.07 17.88
CA ILE A 107 1.41 -16.82 17.75
C ILE A 107 0.75 -16.52 16.40
N LEU A 108 0.70 -15.25 15.99
CA LEU A 108 0.14 -14.87 14.68
C LEU A 108 0.93 -15.51 13.52
N LYS A 109 2.28 -15.48 13.58
CA LYS A 109 3.17 -16.11 12.58
C LYS A 109 3.02 -17.63 12.50
N GLU A 110 2.79 -18.29 13.63
CA GLU A 110 2.57 -19.74 13.69
C GLU A 110 1.28 -20.14 12.95
N HIS A 111 0.24 -19.31 13.06
CA HIS A 111 -1.07 -19.54 12.44
C HIS A 111 -1.20 -18.98 11.02
N LYS A 112 -0.12 -18.47 10.41
CA LYS A 112 -0.16 -17.82 9.08
C LYS A 112 -0.85 -18.63 7.98
N GLN A 113 -0.77 -19.96 8.05
CA GLN A 113 -1.39 -20.86 7.08
C GLN A 113 -2.92 -20.76 7.06
N MET A 114 -3.55 -20.32 8.16
CA MET A 114 -5.01 -20.14 8.24
C MET A 114 -5.55 -19.06 7.30
N PHE A 115 -4.72 -18.11 6.87
CA PHE A 115 -5.15 -17.04 5.98
C PHE A 115 -5.19 -17.48 4.51
N LEU A 116 -4.48 -18.56 4.13
CA LEU A 116 -4.39 -18.98 2.75
C LEU A 116 -5.70 -19.63 2.27
N SER A 117 -6.18 -19.18 1.13
CA SER A 117 -7.34 -19.74 0.45
C SER A 117 -7.12 -19.79 -1.06
N LYS A 118 -8.03 -20.45 -1.80
CA LYS A 118 -7.97 -20.46 -3.28
C LYS A 118 -8.06 -19.04 -3.89
N LYS A 119 -8.49 -18.02 -3.13
CA LYS A 119 -8.48 -16.61 -3.55
C LYS A 119 -7.07 -16.13 -3.92
N VAL A 120 -6.03 -16.69 -3.29
CA VAL A 120 -4.62 -16.30 -3.50
C VAL A 120 -4.23 -16.31 -4.98
N LYS A 121 -4.74 -17.26 -5.77
CA LYS A 121 -4.50 -17.34 -7.21
C LYS A 121 -4.92 -16.04 -7.91
N HIS A 122 -6.11 -15.56 -7.58
CA HIS A 122 -6.70 -14.39 -8.24
C HIS A 122 -6.06 -13.09 -7.76
N THR A 123 -5.78 -12.95 -6.46
CA THR A 123 -5.20 -11.72 -5.91
C THR A 123 -3.77 -11.51 -6.36
N TYR A 124 -2.95 -12.57 -6.39
CA TYR A 124 -1.57 -12.50 -6.91
C TYR A 124 -1.56 -12.29 -8.43
N ALA A 125 -2.40 -13.00 -9.18
CA ALA A 125 -2.50 -12.78 -10.63
C ALA A 125 -2.99 -11.36 -10.96
N GLY A 126 -3.95 -10.84 -10.20
CA GLY A 126 -4.45 -9.47 -10.32
C GLY A 126 -3.38 -8.41 -10.09
N TYR A 127 -2.39 -8.69 -9.23
CA TYR A 127 -1.22 -7.83 -9.05
C TYR A 127 -0.15 -8.03 -10.14
N GLY A 128 0.09 -9.28 -10.56
CA GLY A 128 1.14 -9.63 -11.52
C GLY A 128 0.85 -9.22 -12.96
N TYR A 129 -0.36 -9.46 -13.47
CA TYR A 129 -0.70 -9.16 -14.88
C TYR A 129 -0.50 -7.68 -15.26
N PRO A 130 -0.91 -6.69 -14.45
CA PRO A 130 -0.64 -5.29 -14.75
C PRO A 130 0.85 -4.96 -14.81
N GLN A 131 1.69 -5.60 -13.97
CA GLN A 131 3.14 -5.37 -13.98
C GLN A 131 3.78 -5.94 -15.25
N ILE A 132 3.32 -7.10 -15.72
CA ILE A 132 3.75 -7.67 -17.00
C ILE A 132 3.39 -6.72 -18.15
N LYS A 133 2.17 -6.20 -18.19
CA LYS A 133 1.75 -5.24 -19.22
C LYS A 133 2.58 -3.95 -19.22
N LYS A 134 2.96 -3.46 -18.03
CA LYS A 134 3.87 -2.31 -17.90
C LYS A 134 5.26 -2.62 -18.45
N LEU A 135 5.80 -3.80 -18.14
CA LEU A 135 7.09 -4.25 -18.65
C LEU A 135 7.09 -4.37 -20.18
N GLU A 136 6.04 -4.95 -20.77
CA GLU A 136 5.88 -5.06 -22.22
C GLU A 136 5.79 -3.68 -22.88
N SER A 137 5.00 -2.78 -22.31
CA SER A 137 4.87 -1.38 -22.79
C SER A 137 6.21 -0.65 -22.73
N HIS A 138 6.96 -0.80 -21.63
CA HIS A 138 8.27 -0.18 -21.47
C HIS A 138 9.28 -0.77 -22.45
N ARG A 139 9.28 -2.09 -22.63
CA ARG A 139 10.13 -2.76 -23.62
C ARG A 139 9.83 -2.28 -25.05
N ARG A 140 8.56 -2.10 -25.41
CA ARG A 140 8.16 -1.52 -26.70
C ARG A 140 8.76 -0.12 -26.86
N TRP A 141 8.63 0.72 -25.84
CA TRP A 141 9.22 2.06 -25.84
C TRP A 141 10.74 2.09 -26.02
N LEU A 142 11.46 1.09 -25.49
CA LEU A 142 12.92 0.99 -25.64
C LEU A 142 13.33 0.52 -27.04
N LEU A 143 12.58 -0.41 -27.64
CA LEU A 143 12.89 -0.98 -28.96
C LEU A 143 12.36 -0.11 -30.11
N GLU A 144 11.21 0.51 -29.90
CA GLU A 144 10.44 1.28 -30.88
C GLU A 144 10.00 2.61 -30.21
N PRO A 145 10.95 3.53 -29.93
CA PRO A 145 10.61 4.79 -29.29
C PRO A 145 9.71 5.63 -30.21
N PRO A 146 8.67 6.28 -29.68
CA PRO A 146 7.81 7.14 -30.47
C PRO A 146 8.61 8.33 -31.01
N THR A 147 8.49 8.55 -32.31
CA THR A 147 9.21 9.61 -33.05
C THR A 147 8.58 10.99 -32.88
N ARG A 148 7.29 11.03 -32.54
CA ARG A 148 6.54 12.24 -32.20
C ARG A 148 5.56 11.95 -31.09
N LYS A 149 5.07 13.02 -30.44
CA LYS A 149 3.96 12.91 -29.48
C LYS A 149 2.76 12.25 -30.19
N PRO A 150 2.13 11.23 -29.59
CA PRO A 150 0.92 10.67 -30.14
C PRO A 150 -0.21 11.69 -30.04
N GLU A 151 -0.95 11.85 -31.13
CA GLU A 151 -2.15 12.68 -31.21
C GLU A 151 -3.40 11.78 -31.18
N PRO A 152 -4.58 12.28 -30.77
CA PRO A 152 -5.80 11.49 -30.70
C PRO A 152 -6.12 10.72 -31.99
N GLU A 153 -5.81 11.31 -33.14
CA GLU A 153 -6.03 10.71 -34.45
C GLU A 153 -5.23 9.42 -34.66
N ASP A 154 -4.09 9.25 -33.98
CA ASP A 154 -3.28 8.03 -34.02
C ASP A 154 -4.00 6.82 -33.38
N PHE A 155 -5.07 7.07 -32.61
CA PHE A 155 -5.90 6.06 -31.93
C PHE A 155 -7.35 6.07 -32.41
N GLU A 156 -7.63 6.64 -33.59
CA GLU A 156 -9.00 6.79 -34.11
C GLU A 156 -9.92 7.61 -33.18
N LEU A 157 -9.33 8.53 -32.39
CA LEU A 157 -10.06 9.42 -31.50
C LEU A 157 -10.20 10.81 -32.14
N GLU A 158 -11.39 11.39 -32.03
CA GLU A 158 -11.63 12.77 -32.47
C GLU A 158 -10.98 13.77 -31.51
N ARG A 159 -10.36 14.81 -32.10
CA ARG A 159 -9.78 15.90 -31.35
C ARG A 159 -10.86 16.87 -30.89
N ASN A 160 -11.43 16.60 -29.72
CA ASN A 160 -12.37 17.52 -29.10
C ASN A 160 -11.64 18.80 -28.66
N GLN A 161 -12.19 19.96 -29.00
CA GLN A 161 -11.69 21.21 -28.42
C GLN A 161 -11.93 21.19 -26.91
N PRO A 162 -10.94 21.57 -26.08
CA PRO A 162 -11.17 21.70 -24.66
C PRO A 162 -12.29 22.74 -24.43
N LEU A 163 -13.25 22.39 -23.56
CA LEU A 163 -14.35 23.29 -23.20
C LEU A 163 -13.79 24.63 -22.72
N SER A 164 -14.40 25.73 -23.16
CA SER A 164 -14.08 27.05 -22.65
C SER A 164 -14.44 27.15 -21.17
N VAL A 165 -13.80 28.07 -20.45
CA VAL A 165 -14.11 28.35 -19.03
C VAL A 165 -15.61 28.66 -18.85
N GLY A 166 -16.24 29.32 -19.83
CA GLY A 166 -17.68 29.61 -19.83
C GLY A 166 -18.55 28.36 -19.93
N GLU A 167 -18.19 27.41 -20.80
CA GLU A 167 -18.90 26.14 -20.96
C GLU A 167 -18.71 25.25 -19.73
N ILE A 168 -17.49 25.20 -19.16
CA ILE A 168 -17.21 24.48 -17.91
C ILE A 168 -18.06 25.04 -16.76
N ASN A 169 -18.12 26.37 -16.63
CA ASN A 169 -18.92 27.02 -15.59
C ASN A 169 -20.43 26.81 -15.80
N SER A 170 -20.91 26.78 -17.04
CA SER A 170 -22.32 26.47 -17.35
C SER A 170 -22.66 25.03 -16.98
N PHE A 171 -21.78 24.08 -17.31
CA PHE A 171 -21.95 22.67 -16.95
C PHE A 171 -21.96 22.46 -15.44
N LEU A 172 -20.98 23.02 -14.71
CA LEU A 172 -20.89 22.95 -13.25
C LEU A 172 -22.02 23.72 -12.53
N GLY A 173 -22.51 24.81 -13.13
CA GLY A 173 -23.66 25.55 -12.64
C GLY A 173 -24.95 24.73 -12.75
N SER A 174 -25.19 24.11 -13.90
CA SER A 174 -26.37 23.26 -14.13
C SER A 174 -26.44 22.03 -13.22
N ALA A 175 -25.28 21.48 -12.81
CA ALA A 175 -25.22 20.36 -11.87
C ALA A 175 -25.65 20.73 -10.44
N LYS A 176 -25.57 22.01 -10.05
CA LYS A 176 -26.08 22.49 -8.75
C LYS A 176 -27.61 22.57 -8.71
N ASP A 177 -28.25 22.84 -9.85
CA ASP A 177 -29.70 22.97 -9.92
C ASP A 177 -30.44 21.61 -9.97
N VAL A 178 -29.71 20.50 -10.13
CA VAL A 178 -30.27 19.13 -10.17
C VAL A 178 -30.11 18.37 -8.84
N MET A 179 -29.36 18.92 -7.87
CA MET A 179 -29.31 18.41 -6.49
C MET A 179 -30.24 19.22 -5.57
N ILE A 180 -31.55 18.97 -5.69
CA ILE A 180 -32.54 19.22 -4.64
C ILE A 180 -33.12 17.86 -4.22
#